data_AF-A0A4R3EIK8-F1
#
_entry.id   AF-A0A4R3EIK8-F1
#
_cell.length_a   1.000
_cell.length_b   1.000
_cell.length_c   1.000
_cell.angle_alpha   90.00
_cell.angle_beta   90.00
_cell.angle_gamma   90.00
#
_symmetry.space_group_name_H-M   'P 1'
#
loop_
_entity.id
_entity.type
_entity.pdbx_description
1 polymer ?
#
loop_
_entity_poly.entity_id
_entity_poly.type
_entity_poly.pdbx_seq_one_letter_code
_entity_poly.pdbx_strand_id
1 'polypeptide(L)'
;MTDISLIELELCKPAPFIFGENGHVAVTDGETVWIVVVTQEAMMATANPPDASLKRLARYARHYRDMAAAASRRGEDYNGKVWIFEKDVLAFPKARSFERPGRHGRQPTRVADKTGIRP
;
A
#
# COMPACT_ATOMS: atom_id res chain seq x y z
N MET A 1 1.95 30.77 11.04
CA MET A 1 0.99 29.68 10.80
C MET A 1 1.68 28.74 9.83
N THR A 2 2.35 27.71 10.34
CA THR A 2 3.05 26.73 9.50
C THR A 2 2.00 25.89 8.79
N ASP A 3 1.93 26.05 7.48
CA ASP A 3 1.18 25.16 6.60
C ASP A 3 1.71 23.74 6.85
N ILE A 4 0.91 22.89 7.49
CA ILE A 4 1.20 21.46 7.57
C ILE A 4 0.84 20.94 6.18
N SER A 5 1.67 21.26 5.19
CA SER A 5 1.45 20.81 3.83
C SER A 5 1.50 19.28 3.85
N LEU A 6 0.36 18.68 3.52
CA LEU A 6 0.28 17.24 3.33
C LEU A 6 1.18 16.91 2.14
N ILE A 7 2.36 16.34 2.39
CA ILE A 7 3.18 15.79 1.30
C ILE A 7 2.37 14.68 0.65
N GLU A 8 1.88 14.95 -0.55
CA GLU A 8 1.19 14.01 -1.40
C GLU A 8 2.21 13.36 -2.32
N LEU A 9 2.46 12.07 -2.11
CA LEU A 9 3.36 11.30 -2.96
C LEU A 9 2.57 10.43 -3.93
N GLU A 10 3.08 10.34 -5.15
CA GLU A 10 2.63 9.44 -6.20
C GLU A 10 3.66 8.33 -6.45
N LEU A 11 3.21 7.18 -6.98
CA LEU A 11 4.10 6.09 -7.38
C LEU A 11 4.62 6.34 -8.79
N CYS A 12 5.94 6.34 -8.96
CA CYS A 12 6.56 6.47 -10.28
C CYS A 12 6.47 5.16 -11.08
N LYS A 13 6.64 5.27 -12.40
CA LYS A 13 7.05 4.16 -13.26
C LYS A 13 8.59 4.18 -13.39
N PRO A 14 9.28 3.02 -13.47
CA PRO A 14 8.75 1.65 -13.54
C PRO A 14 8.20 1.15 -12.21
N ALA A 15 7.52 0.00 -12.26
CA ALA A 15 6.98 -0.67 -11.08
C ALA A 15 8.10 -0.98 -10.04
N PRO A 16 7.72 -1.22 -8.77
CA PRO A 16 8.68 -1.60 -7.73
C PRO A 16 9.62 -2.73 -8.16
N PHE A 17 10.81 -2.79 -7.56
CA PHE A 17 11.79 -3.84 -7.84
C PHE A 17 12.51 -4.28 -6.57
N ILE A 18 13.19 -5.43 -6.63
CA ILE A 18 14.06 -5.93 -5.56
C ILE A 18 15.51 -5.75 -5.98
N PHE A 19 16.35 -5.26 -5.08
CA PHE A 19 17.80 -5.24 -5.25
C PHE A 19 18.47 -5.69 -3.97
N GLY A 20 19.31 -6.74 -4.05
CA GLY A 20 19.71 -7.52 -2.88
C GLY A 20 18.47 -8.16 -2.24
N GLU A 21 18.25 -7.86 -0.96
CA GLU A 21 17.10 -8.35 -0.19
C GLU A 21 16.02 -7.26 0.01
N ASN A 22 16.29 -6.03 -0.45
CA ASN A 22 15.46 -4.86 -0.17
C ASN A 22 14.54 -4.52 -1.35
N GLY A 23 13.33 -4.08 -1.00
CA GLY A 23 12.37 -3.52 -1.93
C GLY A 23 12.63 -2.06 -2.23
N HIS A 24 12.41 -1.66 -3.48
CA HIS A 24 12.61 -0.30 -3.95
C HIS A 24 11.33 0.18 -4.63
N VAL A 25 10.81 1.31 -4.15
CA VAL A 25 9.61 1.96 -4.69
C VAL A 25 9.95 3.41 -4.99
N ALA A 26 9.87 3.80 -6.25
CA ALA A 26 10.06 5.20 -6.63
C ALA A 26 8.78 6.00 -6.37
N VAL A 27 8.93 7.17 -5.74
CA VAL A 27 7.84 8.10 -5.41
C VAL A 27 8.19 9.53 -5.80
N THR A 28 7.18 10.36 -6.05
CA THR A 28 7.37 11.78 -6.40
C THR A 28 6.26 12.64 -5.84
N ASP A 29 6.56 13.90 -5.57
CA ASP A 29 5.59 14.97 -5.27
C ASP A 29 5.27 15.84 -6.50
N GLY A 30 5.82 15.48 -7.67
CA GLY A 30 5.72 16.25 -8.92
C GLY A 30 6.95 17.12 -9.22
N GLU A 31 7.80 17.41 -8.23
CA GLU A 31 9.03 18.19 -8.42
C GLU A 31 10.28 17.34 -8.24
N THR A 32 10.30 16.50 -7.19
CA THR A 32 11.44 15.65 -6.83
C THR A 32 11.03 14.18 -6.84
N VAL A 33 11.99 13.31 -7.13
CA VAL A 33 11.81 11.85 -7.09
C VAL A 33 12.67 11.28 -5.97
N TRP A 34 12.05 10.45 -5.12
CA TRP A 34 12.74 9.68 -4.08
C TRP A 34 12.61 8.19 -4.33
N ILE A 35 13.59 7.44 -3.83
CA ILE A 35 13.52 5.98 -3.75
C ILE A 35 13.22 5.58 -2.30
N VAL A 36 12.05 5.00 -2.10
CA VAL A 36 11.71 4.34 -0.84
C VAL A 36 12.38 2.98 -0.83
N VAL A 37 13.32 2.80 0.11
CA VAL A 37 14.03 1.55 0.33
C VAL A 37 13.39 0.84 1.51
N VAL A 38 12.74 -0.29 1.24
CA VAL A 38 12.04 -1.13 2.21
C VAL A 38 12.93 -2.32 2.54
N THR A 39 13.33 -2.47 3.81
CA THR A 39 14.17 -3.62 4.17
C THR A 39 13.41 -4.94 4.03
N GLN A 40 14.16 -6.04 3.93
CA GLN A 40 13.56 -7.38 3.88
C GLN A 40 12.64 -7.64 5.07
N GLU A 41 13.08 -7.29 6.27
CA GLU A 41 12.33 -7.46 7.53
C GLU A 41 11.06 -6.60 7.52
N ALA A 42 11.13 -5.38 6.98
CA ALA A 42 9.95 -4.53 6.80
C ALA A 42 8.93 -5.17 5.85
N MET A 43 9.38 -5.76 4.73
CA MET A 43 8.49 -6.48 3.81
C MET A 43 7.86 -7.71 4.48
N MET A 44 8.65 -8.47 5.24
CA MET A 44 8.15 -9.62 6.01
C MET A 44 7.11 -9.20 7.06
N ALA A 45 7.36 -8.14 7.81
CA ALA A 45 6.44 -7.62 8.83
C ALA A 45 5.15 -7.03 8.24
N THR A 46 5.17 -6.58 7.00
CA THR A 46 3.99 -6.00 6.32
C THR A 46 2.97 -7.08 5.93
N ALA A 47 3.41 -8.29 5.62
CA ALA A 47 2.58 -9.36 5.08
C ALA A 47 2.28 -10.46 6.11
N ASN A 48 1.08 -11.05 6.03
CA ASN A 48 0.75 -12.30 6.72
C ASN A 48 0.21 -13.32 5.68
N PRO A 49 0.86 -14.49 5.49
CA PRO A 49 2.16 -14.89 6.07
C PRO A 49 3.31 -13.95 5.65
N PRO A 50 4.42 -13.90 6.42
CA PRO A 50 5.59 -13.11 6.08
C PRO A 50 6.12 -13.45 4.69
N ASP A 51 6.38 -12.43 3.87
CA ASP A 51 6.71 -12.63 2.45
C ASP A 51 7.39 -11.36 1.89
N ALA A 52 8.67 -11.51 1.53
CA ALA A 52 9.53 -10.45 0.97
C ALA A 52 9.60 -10.47 -0.56
N SER A 53 8.63 -11.10 -1.23
CA SER A 53 8.61 -11.17 -2.70
C SER A 53 8.27 -9.84 -3.36
N LEU A 54 8.76 -9.68 -4.60
CA LEU A 54 8.38 -8.56 -5.47
C LEU A 54 6.85 -8.41 -5.61
N LYS A 55 6.12 -9.52 -5.66
CA LYS A 55 4.66 -9.52 -5.73
C LYS A 55 4.02 -8.86 -4.51
N ARG A 56 4.56 -9.09 -3.31
CA ARG A 56 4.10 -8.43 -2.08
C ARG A 56 4.51 -6.97 -2.04
N LEU A 57 5.75 -6.65 -2.42
CA LEU A 57 6.21 -5.27 -2.54
C LEU A 57 5.27 -4.45 -3.44
N ALA A 58 4.96 -4.95 -4.65
CA ALA A 58 4.06 -4.30 -5.57
C ALA A 58 2.64 -4.13 -5.01
N ARG A 59 2.14 -5.15 -4.29
CA ARG A 59 0.83 -5.10 -3.63
C ARG A 59 0.75 -4.03 -2.54
N TYR A 60 1.84 -3.82 -1.79
CA TYR A 60 1.91 -2.87 -0.68
C TYR A 60 2.61 -1.55 -1.04
N ALA A 61 2.89 -1.29 -2.32
CA ALA A 61 3.59 -0.08 -2.75
C ALA A 61 2.94 1.24 -2.26
N ARG A 62 1.60 1.32 -2.27
CA ARG A 62 0.90 2.50 -1.71
C ARG A 62 1.10 2.64 -0.21
N HIS A 63 1.16 1.54 0.52
CA HIS A 63 1.40 1.56 1.96
C HIS A 63 2.80 2.13 2.27
N TYR A 64 3.83 1.68 1.54
CA TYR A 64 5.19 2.20 1.68
C TYR A 64 5.31 3.66 1.24
N ARG A 65 4.55 4.08 0.22
CA ARG A 65 4.42 5.49 -0.17
C ARG A 65 3.83 6.35 0.95
N ASP A 66 2.77 5.88 1.61
CA ASP A 66 2.14 6.62 2.71
C ASP A 66 3.07 6.74 3.92
N MET A 67 3.82 5.68 4.21
CA MET A 67 4.89 5.68 5.21
C MET A 67 6.01 6.66 4.83
N ALA A 68 6.43 6.66 3.56
CA ALA A 68 7.46 7.57 3.06
C ALA A 68 7.02 9.03 3.18
N ALA A 69 5.78 9.35 2.83
CA ALA A 69 5.23 10.69 3.00
C ALA A 69 5.23 11.12 4.48
N ALA A 70 4.94 10.21 5.40
CA ALA A 70 5.03 10.48 6.83
C ALA A 70 6.48 10.69 7.32
N ALA A 71 7.45 9.94 6.76
CA ALA A 71 8.86 10.08 7.07
C ALA A 71 9.45 11.39 6.50
N SER A 72 9.12 11.76 5.26
CA SER A 72 9.53 13.03 4.65
C SER A 72 9.03 14.24 5.43
N ARG A 73 7.80 14.19 5.99
CA ARG A 73 7.30 15.25 6.89
C ARG A 73 8.13 15.42 8.17
N ARG A 74 8.89 14.40 8.56
CA ARG A 74 9.81 14.45 9.71
C ARG A 74 11.25 14.81 9.31
N GLY A 75 11.51 15.04 8.01
CA GLY A 75 12.85 15.31 7.49
C GLY A 75 13.75 14.08 7.46
N GLU A 76 13.17 12.88 7.33
CA GLU A 76 13.90 11.60 7.31
C GLU A 76 14.26 11.14 5.88
N ASP A 77 14.05 11.98 4.87
CA ASP A 77 14.59 11.75 3.54
C ASP A 77 16.07 12.17 3.50
N TYR A 78 16.93 11.25 3.07
CA TYR A 78 18.37 11.49 2.98
C TYR A 78 18.88 11.09 1.61
N ASN A 79 19.47 12.07 0.91
CA ASN A 79 20.12 11.87 -0.40
C ASN A 79 19.19 11.18 -1.43
N GLY A 80 17.96 11.68 -1.55
CA GLY A 80 16.96 11.15 -2.47
C GLY A 80 16.40 9.77 -2.09
N LYS A 81 16.59 9.34 -0.84
CA LYS A 81 16.09 8.06 -0.33
C LYS A 81 15.29 8.22 0.95
N VAL A 82 14.30 7.37 1.11
CA VAL A 82 13.55 7.22 2.36
C VAL A 82 13.65 5.76 2.78
N TRP A 83 14.14 5.50 3.99
CA TRP A 83 14.29 4.14 4.48
C TRP A 83 13.08 3.73 5.31
N ILE A 84 12.59 2.51 5.07
CA ILE A 84 11.55 1.87 5.86
C ILE A 84 12.11 0.58 6.45
N PHE A 85 12.21 0.57 7.77
CA PHE A 85 12.65 -0.57 8.58
C PHE A 85 11.44 -1.28 9.20
N GLU A 86 11.66 -2.49 9.71
CA GLU A 86 10.62 -3.28 10.40
C GLU A 86 9.95 -2.48 11.53
N LYS A 87 10.75 -1.80 12.36
CA LYS A 87 10.23 -0.96 13.46
C LYS A 87 9.23 0.10 12.97
N ASP A 88 9.42 0.62 11.76
CA ASP A 88 8.55 1.64 11.20
C ASP A 88 7.24 1.02 10.78
N VAL A 89 7.26 -0.18 10.19
CA VAL A 89 6.06 -0.95 9.83
C VAL A 89 5.26 -1.32 11.07
N LEU A 90 5.93 -1.73 12.15
CA LEU A 90 5.28 -2.09 13.42
C LEU A 90 4.68 -0.89 14.14
N ALA A 91 5.32 0.29 14.04
CA ALA A 91 4.84 1.53 14.63
C ALA A 91 3.80 2.25 13.78
N PHE A 92 3.73 1.98 12.47
CA PHE A 92 2.83 2.69 11.57
C PHE A 92 1.37 2.28 11.84
N PRO A 93 0.45 3.24 11.99
CA PRO A 93 -0.96 2.93 12.17
C PRO A 93 -1.44 2.06 11.00
N LYS A 94 -1.93 0.85 11.30
CA LYS A 94 -2.60 0.04 10.29
C LYS A 94 -3.80 0.84 9.82
N ALA A 95 -3.75 1.39 8.61
CA ALA A 95 -4.93 1.96 7.98
C ALA A 95 -6.05 0.93 8.14
N ARG A 96 -7.15 1.37 8.80
CA ARG A 96 -8.33 0.54 9.09
C ARG A 96 -8.61 -0.30 7.86
N SER A 97 -8.33 -1.59 7.98
CA SER A 97 -8.65 -2.68 7.06
C SER A 97 -8.60 -2.30 5.58
N PHE A 98 -7.76 -2.98 4.82
CA PHE A 98 -8.10 -3.33 3.45
C PHE A 98 -9.46 -4.08 3.46
N GLU A 99 -10.57 -3.35 3.56
CA GLU A 99 -11.89 -3.86 3.28
C GLU A 99 -11.81 -4.32 1.84
N ARG A 100 -11.80 -5.64 1.69
CA ARG A 100 -12.05 -6.29 0.41
C ARG A 100 -13.27 -5.58 -0.18
N PRO A 101 -13.23 -5.03 -1.40
CA PRO A 101 -14.47 -4.66 -2.07
C PRO A 101 -15.36 -5.89 -2.03
N GLY A 102 -16.49 -5.74 -1.33
CA GLY A 102 -17.32 -6.84 -0.91
C GLY A 102 -17.64 -7.76 -2.08
N ARG A 103 -17.49 -9.07 -1.86
CA ARG A 103 -18.23 -10.06 -2.65
C ARG A 103 -19.70 -9.68 -2.53
N HIS A 104 -20.24 -9.04 -3.57
CA HIS A 104 -21.67 -8.84 -3.70
C HIS A 104 -22.34 -10.19 -3.51
N GLY A 105 -23.21 -10.25 -2.49
CA GLY A 105 -24.07 -11.40 -2.28
C GLY A 105 -24.84 -11.64 -3.58
N ARG A 106 -24.66 -12.83 -4.17
CA ARG A 106 -25.69 -13.38 -5.04
C ARG A 106 -26.94 -13.52 -4.18
N GLN A 107 -27.89 -12.60 -4.35
CA GLN A 107 -29.26 -12.89 -3.97
C GLN A 107 -29.68 -14.16 -4.71
N PRO A 108 -30.18 -15.20 -4.04
CA PRO A 108 -30.93 -16.23 -4.73
C PRO A 108 -32.23 -15.59 -5.24
N THR A 109 -32.38 -15.51 -6.55
CA THR A 109 -33.65 -15.15 -7.18
C THR A 109 -34.71 -16.14 -6.73
N ARG A 110 -35.68 -15.66 -5.94
CA ARG A 110 -36.93 -16.38 -5.67
C ARG A 110 -37.62 -16.61 -7.01
N VAL A 111 -37.64 -17.87 -7.46
CA VAL A 111 -38.52 -18.30 -8.56
C VAL A 111 -39.94 -18.17 -8.03
N ALA A 112 -40.68 -17.18 -8.55
CA ALA A 112 -42.11 -17.09 -8.34
C ALA A 112 -42.78 -18.12 -9.26
N ASP A 113 -43.18 -19.23 -8.67
CA ASP A 113 -44.09 -20.19 -9.28
C ASP A 113 -45.47 -19.53 -9.41
N LYS A 114 -45.84 -19.17 -10.64
CA LYS A 114 -47.21 -18.77 -11.00
C LYS A 114 -47.81 -19.89 -11.84
N THR A 115 -48.25 -20.95 -11.18
CA THR A 115 -49.22 -21.89 -11.73
C THR A 115 -50.59 -21.22 -11.75
N GLY A 116 -50.84 -20.46 -12.82
CA GLY A 116 -52.18 -20.01 -13.20
C GLY A 116 -52.68 -20.85 -14.37
N ILE A 117 -53.51 -21.87 -14.09
CA ILE A 117 -54.34 -22.51 -15.12
C ILE A 117 -55.74 -22.71 -14.54
N ARG A 118 -56.69 -21.91 -15.04
CA ARG A 118 -58.12 -22.17 -15.27
C ARG A 118 -58.59 -21.17 -16.34
N PRO A 119 -59.62 -21.47 -17.15
CA PRO A 119 -60.73 -22.40 -16.92
C PRO A 119 -60.59 -23.76 -17.61
#